data_AF-A0A950I2M2-F1
#
_entry.id   AF-A0A950I2M2-F1
#
_cell.length_a   1.000
_cell.length_b   1.000
_cell.length_c   1.000
_cell.angle_alpha   90.00
_cell.angle_beta   90.00
_cell.angle_gamma   90.00
#
_symmetry.space_group_name_H-M   'P 1'
#
loop_
_entity.id
_entity.type
_entity.pdbx_description
1 polymer ?
#
loop_
_entity_poly.entity_id
_entity_poly.type
_entity_poly.pdbx_seq_one_letter_code
_entity_poly.pdbx_strand_id
1 'polypeptide(L)'
;MKASDQQKKGIADQLAVAGVDVGAHKKLCNLVILRGTEVVASISQIAPEDLPALCIEHGVQVVGVDAPCIWRKGSAARQAERDMARAGVSSFSTPTEEQGQSSRFYDWMFFGMRVYAALAATHPRLQAARYTSGSVCFETFPHAITCALLGADVASAALKSTQRKALLEALGIDTTKLKSVDARDAALCALTAQFLLRGKTRTYGDAVGGFIHVPEVTPDDAVAIIAKMGKFA
;
A
#
# COMPACT_ATOMS: atom_id res chain seq x y z
N MET A 1 16.74 11.79 -22.84
CA MET A 1 16.12 11.34 -21.57
C MET A 1 14.61 11.11 -21.63
N LYS A 2 13.79 11.89 -22.37
CA LYS A 2 12.31 11.71 -22.35
C LYS A 2 11.76 10.40 -22.96
N ALA A 3 12.42 9.85 -23.98
CA ALA A 3 11.94 8.64 -24.65
C ALA A 3 12.05 7.36 -23.79
N SER A 4 13.11 7.23 -22.98
CA SER A 4 13.29 6.08 -22.08
C SER A 4 12.29 6.06 -20.93
N ASP A 5 11.88 7.23 -20.43
CA ASP A 5 10.93 7.34 -19.33
C ASP A 5 9.49 7.09 -19.79
N GLN A 6 9.14 7.51 -21.01
CA GLN A 6 7.84 7.21 -21.61
C GLN A 6 7.69 5.71 -21.93
N GLN A 7 8.75 5.06 -22.42
CA GLN A 7 8.74 3.62 -22.70
C GLN A 7 8.66 2.79 -21.41
N LYS A 8 9.39 3.18 -20.35
CA LYS A 8 9.28 2.56 -19.02
C LYS A 8 7.90 2.74 -18.40
N LYS A 9 7.28 3.92 -18.57
CA LYS A 9 5.91 4.18 -18.15
C LYS A 9 4.92 3.25 -18.88
N GLY A 10 5.04 3.12 -20.21
CA GLY A 10 4.16 2.26 -21.01
C GLY A 10 4.21 0.78 -20.62
N ILE A 11 5.40 0.26 -20.28
CA ILE A 11 5.55 -1.12 -19.79
C ILE A 11 4.96 -1.27 -18.38
N ALA A 12 5.25 -0.34 -17.46
CA ALA A 12 4.71 -0.38 -16.11
C ALA A 12 3.17 -0.31 -16.09
N ASP A 13 2.57 0.42 -17.03
CA ASP A 13 1.12 0.57 -17.14
C ASP A 13 0.42 -0.70 -17.70
N GLN A 14 1.18 -1.62 -18.31
CA GLN A 14 0.67 -2.92 -18.78
C GLN A 14 0.77 -4.03 -17.72
N LEU A 15 1.64 -3.86 -16.73
CA LEU A 15 1.81 -4.82 -15.64
C LEU A 15 0.64 -4.74 -14.66
N ALA A 16 0.16 -5.91 -14.22
CA ALA A 16 -0.79 -5.94 -13.13
C ALA A 16 -0.07 -5.73 -11.80
N VAL A 17 -0.70 -5.00 -10.89
CA VAL A 17 -0.26 -4.83 -9.51
C VAL A 17 -1.41 -5.09 -8.56
N ALA A 18 -1.10 -5.50 -7.35
CA ALA A 18 -2.10 -5.77 -6.33
C ALA A 18 -1.89 -4.93 -5.08
N GLY A 19 -2.99 -4.75 -4.35
CA GLY A 19 -2.99 -4.15 -3.04
C GLY A 19 -3.87 -4.96 -2.11
N VAL A 20 -3.42 -5.13 -0.87
CA VAL A 20 -4.08 -5.92 0.15
C VAL A 20 -4.36 -5.03 1.35
N ASP A 21 -5.64 -4.88 1.70
CA ASP A 21 -6.05 -4.36 3.00
C ASP A 21 -6.27 -5.54 3.96
N VAL A 22 -5.56 -5.54 5.09
CA VAL A 22 -5.52 -6.68 6.01
C VAL A 22 -6.50 -6.45 7.16
N GLY A 23 -7.52 -7.29 7.23
CA GLY A 23 -8.43 -7.38 8.36
C GLY A 23 -8.06 -8.48 9.36
N ALA A 24 -8.76 -8.49 10.49
CA ALA A 24 -8.70 -9.58 11.48
C ALA A 24 -9.66 -10.74 11.11
N HIS A 25 -9.74 -11.76 11.97
CA HIS A 25 -10.45 -13.04 11.76
C HIS A 25 -11.77 -13.04 10.97
N LYS A 26 -12.68 -12.08 11.21
CA LYS A 26 -13.98 -12.03 10.49
C LYS A 26 -13.92 -11.29 9.15
N LYS A 27 -12.96 -10.39 9.00
CA LYS A 27 -12.80 -9.53 7.83
C LYS A 27 -11.92 -10.17 6.77
N LEU A 28 -10.94 -10.98 7.19
CA LEU A 28 -9.88 -11.52 6.32
C LEU A 28 -9.24 -10.39 5.51
N CYS A 29 -8.83 -10.63 4.26
CA CYS A 29 -8.22 -9.60 3.42
C CYS A 29 -9.20 -9.05 2.38
N ASN A 30 -9.00 -7.80 1.98
CA ASN A 30 -9.53 -7.26 0.73
C ASN A 30 -8.38 -7.16 -0.28
N LEU A 31 -8.59 -7.69 -1.48
CA LEU A 31 -7.65 -7.64 -2.58
C LEU A 31 -8.21 -6.74 -3.68
N VAL A 32 -7.38 -5.82 -4.16
CA VAL A 32 -7.62 -5.09 -5.40
C VAL A 32 -6.46 -5.32 -6.34
N ILE A 33 -6.76 -5.63 -7.60
CA ILE A 33 -5.77 -5.73 -8.66
C ILE A 33 -6.04 -4.62 -9.68
N LEU A 34 -4.98 -3.89 -10.02
CA LEU A 34 -4.99 -2.82 -11.01
C LEU A 34 -4.15 -3.20 -12.23
N ARG A 35 -4.60 -2.77 -13.41
CA ARG A 35 -3.77 -2.70 -14.63
C ARG A 35 -3.94 -1.31 -15.23
N GLY A 36 -2.89 -0.50 -15.20
CA GLY A 36 -3.02 0.94 -15.43
C GLY A 36 -4.07 1.54 -14.48
N THR A 37 -5.08 2.21 -14.99
CA THR A 37 -6.16 2.78 -14.15
C THR A 37 -7.38 1.85 -13.98
N GLU A 38 -7.37 0.66 -14.59
CA GLU A 38 -8.49 -0.27 -14.52
C GLU A 38 -8.43 -1.15 -13.25
N VAL A 39 -9.54 -1.23 -12.53
CA VAL A 39 -9.76 -2.25 -11.49
C VAL A 39 -10.15 -3.57 -12.15
N VAL A 40 -9.20 -4.47 -12.31
CA VAL A 40 -9.43 -5.79 -12.96
C VAL A 40 -10.06 -6.79 -11.99
N ALA A 41 -9.75 -6.68 -10.69
CA ALA A 41 -10.37 -7.47 -9.63
C ALA A 41 -10.53 -6.64 -8.35
N SER A 42 -11.63 -6.87 -7.64
CA SER A 42 -11.89 -6.32 -6.31
C SER A 42 -12.65 -7.38 -5.52
N ILE A 43 -11.96 -8.06 -4.62
CA ILE A 43 -12.48 -9.24 -3.92
C ILE A 43 -12.30 -9.01 -2.42
N SER A 44 -13.37 -9.23 -1.67
CA SER A 44 -13.41 -9.07 -0.21
C SER A 44 -13.40 -10.43 0.49
N GLN A 45 -12.97 -10.44 1.75
CA GLN A 45 -12.97 -11.62 2.61
C GLN A 45 -12.15 -12.80 2.06
N ILE A 46 -10.97 -12.52 1.53
CA ILE A 46 -10.05 -13.54 1.02
C ILE A 46 -9.10 -14.00 2.13
N ALA A 47 -8.90 -15.31 2.28
CA ALA A 47 -7.90 -15.83 3.20
C ALA A 47 -6.49 -15.48 2.68
N PRO A 48 -5.53 -15.13 3.56
CA PRO A 48 -4.16 -14.83 3.14
C PRO A 48 -3.55 -15.86 2.18
N GLU A 49 -3.86 -17.13 2.39
CA GLU A 49 -3.34 -18.27 1.65
C GLU A 49 -3.85 -18.37 0.20
N ASP A 50 -4.96 -17.71 -0.13
CA ASP A 50 -5.53 -17.70 -1.48
C ASP A 50 -4.98 -16.56 -2.35
N LEU A 51 -4.33 -15.56 -1.73
CA LEU A 51 -3.76 -14.40 -2.43
C LEU A 51 -2.74 -14.76 -3.52
N PRO A 52 -1.79 -15.71 -3.31
CA PRO A 52 -0.78 -16.03 -4.32
C PRO A 52 -1.38 -16.56 -5.62
N ALA A 53 -2.43 -17.40 -5.54
CA ALA A 53 -3.08 -17.97 -6.72
C ALA A 53 -3.72 -16.87 -7.58
N LEU A 54 -4.44 -15.94 -6.94
CA LEU A 54 -5.03 -14.78 -7.61
C LEU A 54 -3.95 -13.86 -8.21
N CYS A 55 -2.85 -13.65 -7.50
CA CYS A 55 -1.74 -12.85 -8.03
C CYS A 55 -1.12 -13.49 -9.28
N ILE A 56 -0.91 -14.81 -9.27
CA ILE A 56 -0.39 -15.56 -10.43
C ILE A 56 -1.38 -15.49 -11.60
N GLU A 57 -2.66 -15.78 -11.34
CA GLU A 57 -3.73 -15.79 -12.36
C GLU A 57 -3.79 -14.46 -13.13
N HIS A 58 -3.64 -13.33 -12.42
CA HIS A 58 -3.71 -12.01 -13.01
C HIS A 58 -2.36 -11.45 -13.51
N GLY A 59 -1.26 -12.20 -13.36
CA GLY A 59 0.08 -11.75 -13.73
C GLY A 59 0.56 -10.55 -12.92
N VAL A 60 0.25 -10.54 -11.62
CA VAL A 60 0.66 -9.48 -10.70
C VAL A 60 2.17 -9.47 -10.54
N GLN A 61 2.79 -8.30 -10.68
CA GLN A 61 4.22 -8.11 -10.50
C GLN A 61 4.57 -7.64 -9.09
N VAL A 62 3.75 -6.77 -8.50
CA VAL A 62 4.07 -6.13 -7.22
C VAL A 62 2.81 -6.06 -6.36
N VAL A 63 2.94 -6.40 -5.08
CA VAL A 63 1.86 -6.39 -4.09
C VAL A 63 2.16 -5.39 -2.96
N GLY A 64 1.35 -4.35 -2.81
CA GLY A 64 1.37 -3.48 -1.62
C GLY A 64 0.48 -4.05 -0.53
N VAL A 65 0.96 -4.13 0.71
CA VAL A 65 0.22 -4.75 1.83
C VAL A 65 0.04 -3.75 2.97
N ASP A 66 -1.20 -3.50 3.37
CA ASP A 66 -1.59 -2.72 4.56
C ASP A 66 -1.42 -3.56 5.83
N ALA A 67 -0.18 -3.91 6.13
CA ALA A 67 0.21 -4.46 7.41
C ALA A 67 1.72 -4.38 7.62
N PRO A 68 2.18 -4.21 8.87
CA PRO A 68 3.58 -4.35 9.23
C PRO A 68 4.19 -5.64 8.69
N CYS A 69 5.31 -5.53 7.99
CA CYS A 69 5.99 -6.68 7.40
C CYS A 69 6.88 -7.46 8.37
N ILE A 70 7.05 -6.94 9.58
CA ILE A 70 7.83 -7.56 10.64
C ILE A 70 7.39 -6.99 12.00
N TRP A 71 7.45 -7.84 13.03
CA TRP A 71 7.32 -7.40 14.42
C TRP A 71 8.45 -6.47 14.84
N ARG A 72 8.17 -5.59 15.81
CA ARG A 72 9.22 -4.76 16.42
C ARG A 72 10.19 -5.65 17.19
N LYS A 73 11.49 -5.35 17.07
CA LYS A 73 12.54 -5.95 17.89
C LYS A 73 12.94 -4.99 19.00
N GLY A 74 12.87 -5.43 20.26
CA GLY A 74 13.24 -4.61 21.41
C GLY A 74 12.19 -3.58 21.83
N SER A 75 12.63 -2.57 22.57
CA SER A 75 11.75 -1.60 23.26
C SER A 75 11.39 -0.37 22.41
N ALA A 76 12.21 0.01 21.44
CA ALA A 76 11.98 1.18 20.61
C ALA A 76 11.13 0.85 19.37
N ALA A 77 10.22 1.76 18.98
CA ALA A 77 9.41 1.71 17.75
C ALA A 77 10.27 1.38 16.51
N ARG A 78 9.70 0.86 15.42
CA ARG A 78 10.51 0.58 14.21
C ARG A 78 11.06 1.88 13.63
N GLN A 79 12.22 1.82 12.96
CA GLN A 79 12.81 3.00 12.34
C GLN A 79 11.83 3.67 11.35
N ALA A 80 11.06 2.88 10.61
CA ALA A 80 10.04 3.39 9.69
C ALA A 80 8.99 4.26 10.40
N GLU A 81 8.50 3.81 11.55
CA GLU A 81 7.51 4.55 12.37
C GLU A 81 8.10 5.87 12.88
N ARG A 82 9.36 5.86 13.32
CA ARG A 82 10.05 7.07 13.78
C ARG A 82 10.27 8.06 12.64
N ASP A 83 10.68 7.59 11.47
CA ASP A 83 10.92 8.45 10.31
C ASP A 83 9.63 9.09 9.81
N MET A 84 8.53 8.32 9.76
CA MET A 84 7.21 8.85 9.42
C MET A 84 6.72 9.87 10.44
N ALA A 85 6.89 9.61 11.74
CA ALA A 85 6.51 10.57 12.78
C ALA A 85 7.28 11.91 12.63
N ARG A 86 8.57 11.88 12.29
CA ARG A 86 9.34 13.10 11.98
C ARG A 86 8.86 13.81 10.72
N ALA A 87 8.28 13.07 9.77
CA ALA A 87 7.67 13.61 8.56
C ALA A 87 6.20 14.06 8.77
N GLY A 88 5.70 14.05 10.01
CA GLY A 88 4.32 14.45 10.34
C GLY A 88 3.27 13.40 9.94
N VAL A 89 3.67 12.18 9.64
CA VAL A 89 2.77 11.08 9.25
C VAL A 89 2.55 10.16 10.45
N SER A 90 1.30 10.06 10.90
CA SER A 90 0.93 9.19 12.01
C SER A 90 0.85 7.72 11.59
N SER A 91 1.31 6.81 12.44
CA SER A 91 1.13 5.37 12.30
C SER A 91 0.98 4.72 13.67
N PHE A 92 0.29 3.59 13.75
CA PHE A 92 0.35 2.76 14.95
C PHE A 92 1.76 2.21 15.13
N SER A 93 2.26 2.16 16.37
CA SER A 93 3.53 1.47 16.61
C SER A 93 3.31 -0.04 16.56
N THR A 94 4.13 -0.71 15.76
CA THR A 94 4.18 -2.17 15.70
C THR A 94 4.62 -2.70 17.07
N PRO A 95 3.87 -3.61 17.70
CA PRO A 95 4.27 -4.23 18.95
C PRO A 95 5.41 -5.26 18.71
N THR A 96 6.00 -5.77 19.80
CA THR A 96 6.68 -7.07 19.71
C THR A 96 5.64 -8.17 19.53
N GLU A 97 6.06 -9.35 19.10
CA GLU A 97 5.13 -10.47 18.92
C GLU A 97 4.44 -10.84 20.24
N GLU A 98 5.17 -10.87 21.36
CA GLU A 98 4.62 -11.18 22.69
C GLU A 98 3.56 -10.15 23.12
N GLN A 99 3.81 -8.87 22.84
CA GLN A 99 2.84 -7.80 23.09
C GLN A 99 1.61 -7.95 22.19
N GLY A 100 1.81 -8.34 20.92
CA GLY A 100 0.74 -8.68 19.99
C GLY A 100 -0.16 -9.78 20.53
N GLN A 101 0.43 -10.85 21.06
CA GLN A 101 -0.31 -11.99 21.64
C GLN A 101 -1.14 -11.60 22.87
N SER A 102 -0.71 -10.57 23.61
CA SER A 102 -1.41 -10.12 24.82
C SER A 102 -2.70 -9.31 24.55
N SER A 103 -3.00 -8.95 23.30
CA SER A 103 -4.14 -8.09 22.98
C SER A 103 -4.79 -8.41 21.63
N ARG A 104 -6.11 -8.62 21.66
CA ARG A 104 -6.94 -8.83 20.45
C ARG A 104 -6.91 -7.66 19.48
N PHE A 105 -6.52 -6.47 19.93
CA PHE A 105 -6.34 -5.31 19.05
C PHE A 105 -5.33 -5.59 17.93
N TYR A 106 -4.33 -6.43 18.17
CA TYR A 106 -3.28 -6.73 17.19
C TYR A 106 -3.54 -7.97 16.34
N ASP A 107 -4.74 -8.59 16.42
CA ASP A 107 -5.10 -9.79 15.64
C ASP A 107 -4.87 -9.58 14.13
N TRP A 108 -5.13 -8.38 13.62
CA TRP A 108 -4.92 -8.05 12.20
C TRP A 108 -3.45 -8.10 11.79
N MET A 109 -2.50 -7.89 12.72
CA MET A 109 -1.07 -7.98 12.43
C MET A 109 -0.61 -9.43 12.26
N PHE A 110 -1.18 -10.37 13.02
CA PHE A 110 -0.94 -11.81 12.79
C PHE A 110 -1.47 -12.25 11.43
N PHE A 111 -2.60 -11.69 10.99
CA PHE A 111 -3.08 -11.87 9.63
C PHE A 111 -2.13 -11.25 8.60
N GLY A 112 -1.56 -10.08 8.89
CA GLY A 112 -0.52 -9.47 8.06
C GLY A 112 0.69 -10.40 7.88
N MET A 113 1.19 -10.97 8.98
CA MET A 113 2.29 -11.93 8.93
C MET A 113 1.95 -13.17 8.08
N ARG A 114 0.69 -13.65 8.14
CA ARG A 114 0.21 -14.74 7.27
C ARG A 114 0.17 -14.33 5.80
N VAL A 115 -0.20 -13.08 5.47
CA VAL A 115 -0.16 -12.56 4.10
C VAL A 115 1.26 -12.60 3.56
N TYR A 116 2.24 -12.08 4.31
CA TYR A 116 3.65 -12.12 3.89
C TYR A 116 4.17 -13.57 3.76
N ALA A 117 3.77 -14.47 4.66
CA ALA A 117 4.15 -15.88 4.59
C ALA A 117 3.56 -16.57 3.34
N ALA A 118 2.28 -16.35 3.03
CA ALA A 118 1.61 -16.91 1.86
C ALA A 118 2.25 -16.41 0.55
N LEU A 119 2.60 -15.13 0.49
CA LEU A 119 3.21 -14.51 -0.69
C LEU A 119 4.69 -14.88 -0.87
N ALA A 120 5.39 -15.36 0.16
CA ALA A 120 6.86 -15.48 0.17
C ALA A 120 7.46 -16.24 -1.02
N ALA A 121 6.79 -17.28 -1.52
CA ALA A 121 7.28 -18.11 -2.62
C ALA A 121 7.13 -17.45 -4.01
N THR A 122 6.17 -16.52 -4.17
CA THR A 122 5.81 -15.93 -5.48
C THR A 122 6.14 -14.44 -5.55
N HIS A 123 5.99 -13.75 -4.44
CA HIS A 123 6.22 -12.31 -4.25
C HIS A 123 6.98 -12.13 -2.94
N PRO A 124 8.28 -12.49 -2.88
CA PRO A 124 9.08 -12.32 -1.69
C PRO A 124 9.05 -10.87 -1.18
N ARG A 125 9.12 -10.69 0.13
CA ARG A 125 9.14 -9.37 0.75
C ARG A 125 10.33 -8.56 0.22
N LEU A 126 10.10 -7.33 -0.22
CA LEU A 126 11.14 -6.38 -0.58
C LEU A 126 11.96 -6.01 0.66
N GLN A 127 13.24 -6.39 0.66
CA GLN A 127 14.17 -6.15 1.78
C GLN A 127 15.08 -4.94 1.58
N ALA A 128 14.95 -4.24 0.45
CA ALA A 128 15.79 -3.11 0.10
C ALA A 128 14.97 -1.83 -0.02
N ALA A 129 15.58 -0.69 0.30
CA ALA A 129 14.92 0.61 0.21
C ALA A 129 14.49 0.98 -1.22
N ARG A 130 15.14 0.38 -2.23
CA ARG A 130 14.88 0.62 -3.65
C ARG A 130 14.51 -0.69 -4.34
N TYR A 131 13.39 -0.66 -5.05
CA TYR A 131 12.99 -1.72 -5.97
C TYR A 131 13.86 -1.70 -7.24
N THR A 132 14.28 -2.87 -7.71
CA THR A 132 15.10 -3.04 -8.91
C THR A 132 14.35 -3.80 -10.01
N SER A 133 13.83 -4.98 -9.69
CA SER A 133 13.13 -5.86 -10.63
C SER A 133 12.44 -7.01 -9.91
N GLY A 134 11.62 -7.78 -10.64
CA GLY A 134 11.06 -9.05 -10.19
C GLY A 134 9.80 -8.92 -9.33
N SER A 135 9.22 -10.06 -8.96
CA SER A 135 8.01 -10.10 -8.17
C SER A 135 8.30 -9.87 -6.69
N VAL A 136 7.61 -8.91 -6.08
CA VAL A 136 7.79 -8.59 -4.66
C VAL A 136 6.48 -8.20 -3.98
N CYS A 137 6.43 -8.38 -2.67
CA CYS A 137 5.47 -7.69 -1.81
C CYS A 137 6.18 -6.69 -0.88
N PHE A 138 5.48 -5.65 -0.46
CA PHE A 138 6.06 -4.63 0.42
C PHE A 138 5.01 -3.98 1.33
N GLU A 139 5.49 -3.39 2.43
CA GLU A 139 4.64 -2.69 3.39
C GLU A 139 4.29 -1.27 2.90
N THR A 140 3.02 -0.94 2.99
CA THR A 140 2.49 0.42 2.82
C THR A 140 1.23 0.55 3.67
N PHE A 141 0.61 1.74 3.73
CA PHE A 141 -0.72 1.86 4.33
C PHE A 141 -1.47 3.11 3.85
N PRO A 142 -2.81 3.06 3.75
CA PRO A 142 -3.64 4.07 3.10
C PRO A 142 -3.44 5.48 3.65
N HIS A 143 -3.25 5.65 4.97
CA HIS A 143 -3.09 6.99 5.54
C HIS A 143 -1.80 7.67 5.09
N ALA A 144 -0.66 6.97 5.13
CA ALA A 144 0.60 7.52 4.63
C ALA A 144 0.58 7.75 3.12
N ILE A 145 -0.12 6.90 2.36
CA ILE A 145 -0.34 7.11 0.92
C ILE A 145 -1.12 8.41 0.68
N THR A 146 -2.19 8.65 1.43
CA THR A 146 -2.97 9.90 1.35
C THR A 146 -2.11 11.11 1.72
N CYS A 147 -1.36 11.06 2.82
CA CYS A 147 -0.45 12.14 3.21
C CYS A 147 0.61 12.42 2.14
N ALA A 148 1.16 11.38 1.51
CA ALA A 148 2.17 11.54 0.47
C ALA A 148 1.63 12.19 -0.80
N LEU A 149 0.37 11.94 -1.15
CA LEU A 149 -0.27 12.46 -2.36
C LEU A 149 -0.92 13.84 -2.18
N LEU A 150 -1.39 14.16 -0.98
CA LEU A 150 -2.12 15.41 -0.68
C LEU A 150 -1.36 16.39 0.21
N GLY A 151 -0.32 15.93 0.90
CA GLY A 151 0.27 16.63 2.04
C GLY A 151 -0.42 16.25 3.36
N ALA A 152 0.35 16.24 4.45
CA ALA A 152 -0.13 15.83 5.77
C ALA A 152 -1.20 16.79 6.35
N ASP A 153 -1.15 18.08 5.98
CA ASP A 153 -2.12 19.08 6.45
C ASP A 153 -3.49 18.95 5.78
N VAL A 154 -3.56 18.30 4.62
CA VAL A 154 -4.79 18.08 3.85
C VAL A 154 -5.41 16.73 4.20
N ALA A 155 -4.57 15.70 4.43
CA ALA A 155 -5.04 14.36 4.75
C ALA A 155 -5.82 14.32 6.08
N SER A 156 -7.07 13.85 6.03
CA SER A 156 -7.99 13.85 7.17
C SER A 156 -8.54 12.47 7.48
N ALA A 157 -8.30 12.00 8.71
CA ALA A 157 -8.87 10.75 9.19
C ALA A 157 -10.40 10.77 9.24
N ALA A 158 -11.01 11.93 9.51
CA ALA A 158 -12.46 12.11 9.54
C ALA A 158 -13.09 12.00 8.14
N LEU A 159 -12.36 12.44 7.10
CA LEU A 159 -12.81 12.39 5.71
C LEU A 159 -12.30 11.17 4.95
N LYS A 160 -11.64 10.22 5.61
CA LYS A 160 -10.91 9.11 4.96
C LYS A 160 -11.70 8.40 3.86
N SER A 161 -12.98 8.11 4.07
CA SER A 161 -13.81 7.43 3.07
C SER A 161 -13.97 8.26 1.80
N THR A 162 -14.25 9.55 1.96
CA THR A 162 -14.49 10.48 0.85
C THR A 162 -13.18 10.87 0.16
N GLN A 163 -12.15 11.21 0.93
CA GLN A 163 -10.83 11.57 0.41
C GLN A 163 -10.19 10.43 -0.38
N ARG A 164 -10.22 9.20 0.13
CA ARG A 164 -9.63 8.05 -0.59
C ARG A 164 -10.36 7.75 -1.90
N LYS A 165 -11.69 7.89 -1.93
CA LYS A 165 -12.47 7.77 -3.18
C LYS A 165 -12.07 8.85 -4.18
N ALA A 166 -12.15 10.12 -3.77
CA ALA A 166 -11.85 11.25 -4.64
C ALA A 166 -10.40 11.22 -5.14
N LEU A 167 -9.46 10.77 -4.31
CA LEU A 167 -8.05 10.60 -4.67
C LEU A 167 -7.86 9.54 -5.77
N LEU A 168 -8.50 8.37 -5.63
CA LEU A 168 -8.47 7.34 -6.67
C LEU A 168 -9.06 7.85 -7.99
N GLU A 169 -10.21 8.55 -7.92
CA GLU A 169 -10.87 9.13 -9.10
C GLU A 169 -10.05 10.24 -9.77
N ALA A 170 -9.40 11.11 -8.98
CA ALA A 170 -8.50 12.16 -9.48
C ALA A 170 -7.28 11.59 -10.22
N LEU A 171 -6.89 10.37 -9.87
CA LEU A 171 -5.83 9.59 -10.53
C LEU A 171 -6.36 8.69 -11.66
N GLY A 172 -7.65 8.79 -11.98
CA GLY A 172 -8.29 8.11 -13.10
C GLY A 172 -8.75 6.68 -12.82
N ILE A 173 -8.66 6.20 -11.57
CA ILE A 173 -9.12 4.87 -11.18
C ILE A 173 -10.65 4.89 -11.03
N ASP A 174 -11.33 4.02 -11.77
CA ASP A 174 -12.77 3.83 -11.62
C ASP A 174 -13.09 3.14 -10.28
N THR A 175 -13.83 3.83 -9.42
CA THR A 175 -14.19 3.34 -8.08
C THR A 175 -15.53 2.59 -8.04
N THR A 176 -16.23 2.41 -9.16
CA THR A 176 -17.54 1.72 -9.20
C THR A 176 -17.48 0.29 -8.63
N LYS A 177 -16.36 -0.40 -8.81
CA LYS A 177 -16.12 -1.75 -8.27
C LYS A 177 -15.67 -1.75 -6.79
N LEU A 178 -15.29 -0.60 -6.23
CA LEU A 178 -14.73 -0.46 -4.88
C LEU A 178 -15.83 -0.09 -3.86
N LYS A 179 -16.58 -1.10 -3.43
CA LYS A 179 -17.83 -0.91 -2.65
C LYS A 179 -17.64 -0.54 -1.18
N SER A 180 -16.42 -0.60 -0.64
CA SER A 180 -16.13 -0.37 0.79
C SER A 180 -14.91 0.55 0.97
N VAL A 181 -14.70 1.03 2.20
CA VAL A 181 -13.44 1.72 2.55
C VAL A 181 -12.25 0.76 2.47
N ASP A 182 -12.42 -0.46 2.98
CA ASP A 182 -11.43 -1.54 2.94
C ASP A 182 -11.00 -1.87 1.47
N ALA A 183 -11.93 -1.88 0.51
CA ALA A 183 -11.60 -2.04 -0.91
C ALA A 183 -10.84 -0.84 -1.48
N ARG A 184 -11.14 0.38 -1.03
CA ARG A 184 -10.40 1.59 -1.44
C ARG A 184 -9.00 1.63 -0.81
N ASP A 185 -8.85 1.08 0.38
CA ASP A 185 -7.57 0.94 1.08
C ASP A 185 -6.66 -0.04 0.34
N ALA A 186 -7.20 -1.20 -0.04
CA ALA A 186 -6.54 -2.14 -0.94
C ALA A 186 -6.17 -1.48 -2.28
N ALA A 187 -7.07 -0.69 -2.89
CA ALA A 187 -6.79 0.01 -4.14
C ALA A 187 -5.66 1.05 -4.01
N LEU A 188 -5.55 1.75 -2.89
CA LEU A 188 -4.43 2.67 -2.62
C LEU A 188 -3.11 1.92 -2.45
N CYS A 189 -3.12 0.75 -1.82
CA CYS A 189 -1.96 -0.12 -1.74
C CYS A 189 -1.52 -0.60 -3.14
N ALA A 190 -2.47 -0.96 -4.01
CA ALA A 190 -2.22 -1.34 -5.40
C ALA A 190 -1.67 -0.16 -6.21
N LEU A 191 -2.21 1.04 -6.02
CA LEU A 191 -1.70 2.25 -6.64
C LEU A 191 -0.23 2.48 -6.24
N THR A 192 0.11 2.31 -4.97
CA THR A 192 1.50 2.46 -4.50
C THR A 192 2.44 1.44 -5.15
N ALA A 193 1.97 0.23 -5.43
CA ALA A 193 2.72 -0.76 -6.20
C ALA A 193 3.02 -0.28 -7.64
N GLN A 194 2.14 0.49 -8.29
CA GLN A 194 2.46 1.13 -9.57
C GLN A 194 3.53 2.21 -9.44
N PHE A 195 3.46 3.01 -8.37
CA PHE A 195 4.51 3.99 -8.08
C PHE A 195 5.85 3.30 -7.86
N LEU A 196 5.87 2.14 -7.18
CA LEU A 196 7.08 1.34 -6.97
C LEU A 196 7.68 0.88 -8.32
N LEU A 197 6.87 0.31 -9.21
CA LEU A 197 7.30 -0.11 -10.56
C LEU A 197 7.89 1.05 -11.37
N ARG A 198 7.34 2.26 -11.22
CA ARG A 198 7.82 3.46 -11.90
C ARG A 198 9.04 4.09 -11.21
N GLY A 199 9.50 3.54 -10.09
CA GLY A 199 10.60 4.10 -9.28
C GLY A 199 10.25 5.44 -8.64
N LYS A 200 8.96 5.67 -8.35
CA LYS A 200 8.41 6.91 -7.80
C LYS A 200 7.87 6.68 -6.38
N THR A 201 8.67 6.07 -5.52
CA THR A 201 8.30 5.89 -4.11
C THR A 201 9.35 6.47 -3.22
N ARG A 202 8.89 7.12 -2.15
CA ARG A 202 9.70 7.39 -0.98
C ARG A 202 9.63 6.20 -0.03
N THR A 203 10.73 5.95 0.66
CA THR A 203 10.86 4.84 1.60
C THR A 203 11.18 5.35 3.00
N TYR A 204 10.57 4.75 4.03
CA TYR A 204 10.88 4.96 5.44
C TYR A 204 11.38 3.66 6.08
N GLY A 205 12.31 3.76 7.03
CA GLY A 205 12.80 2.60 7.78
C GLY A 205 14.17 2.09 7.37
N ASP A 206 14.45 0.85 7.76
CA ASP A 206 15.76 0.21 7.60
C ASP A 206 15.61 -1.31 7.37
N ALA A 207 16.73 -1.98 7.08
CA ALA A 207 16.71 -3.42 6.81
C ALA A 207 16.32 -4.27 8.04
N VAL A 208 16.45 -3.73 9.26
CA VAL A 208 16.18 -4.45 10.52
C VAL A 208 14.68 -4.46 10.84
N GLY A 209 14.04 -3.30 10.75
CA GLY A 209 12.62 -3.08 11.02
C GLY A 209 11.74 -3.13 9.76
N GLY A 210 12.34 -3.32 8.58
CA GLY A 210 11.62 -3.29 7.32
C GLY A 210 11.38 -1.87 6.82
N PHE A 211 10.97 -1.81 5.55
CA PHE A 211 10.73 -0.58 4.82
C PHE A 211 9.24 -0.38 4.56
N ILE A 212 8.78 0.86 4.72
CA ILE A 212 7.45 1.30 4.31
C ILE A 212 7.62 2.17 3.06
N HIS A 213 6.94 1.82 1.97
CA HIS A 213 6.96 2.60 0.74
C HIS A 213 5.67 3.40 0.58
N VAL A 214 5.80 4.66 0.17
CA VAL A 214 4.69 5.54 -0.17
C VAL A 214 4.96 6.20 -1.52
N PRO A 215 3.94 6.66 -2.25
CA PRO A 215 4.16 7.43 -3.47
C PRO A 215 5.06 8.63 -3.25
N GLU A 216 5.88 8.94 -4.23
CA GLU A 216 6.62 10.21 -4.31
C GLU A 216 6.08 11.01 -5.49
N VAL A 217 5.57 12.20 -5.19
CA VAL A 217 5.02 13.16 -6.14
C VAL A 217 5.70 14.50 -5.98
N THR A 218 5.79 15.25 -7.07
CA THR A 218 6.28 16.64 -6.99
C THR A 218 5.20 17.54 -6.37
N PRO A 219 5.57 18.74 -5.87
CA PRO A 219 4.56 19.70 -5.41
C PRO A 219 3.50 20.04 -6.47
N ASP A 220 3.91 20.15 -7.73
CA ASP A 220 3.00 20.43 -8.85
C ASP A 220 2.02 19.27 -9.10
N ASP A 221 2.50 18.02 -9.00
CA ASP A 221 1.65 16.83 -9.10
C ASP A 221 0.60 16.82 -7.96
N ALA A 222 1.01 17.14 -6.73
CA ALA A 222 0.11 17.20 -5.58
C ALA A 222 -0.96 18.28 -5.76
N VAL A 223 -0.58 19.48 -6.20
CA VAL A 223 -1.53 20.57 -6.51
C VAL A 223 -2.52 20.14 -7.61
N ALA A 224 -2.04 19.46 -8.66
CA ALA A 224 -2.91 18.96 -9.72
C ALA A 224 -3.89 17.88 -9.25
N ILE A 225 -3.47 17.00 -8.34
CA ILE A 225 -4.34 16.00 -7.72
C ILE A 225 -5.42 16.68 -6.88
N ILE A 226 -5.01 17.60 -5.99
CA ILE A 226 -5.91 18.39 -5.14
C ILE A 226 -6.95 19.14 -5.97
N ALA A 227 -6.52 19.81 -7.05
CA ALA A 227 -7.41 20.53 -7.94
C ALA A 227 -8.49 19.63 -8.57
N LYS A 228 -8.14 18.39 -8.92
CA LYS A 228 -9.10 17.40 -9.46
C LYS A 228 -10.05 16.85 -8.39
N MET A 229 -9.61 16.76 -7.14
CA MET A 229 -10.47 16.33 -6.03
C MET A 229 -11.53 17.37 -5.65
N GLY A 230 -11.32 18.64 -6.00
CA GLY A 230 -12.27 19.72 -5.72
C GLY A 230 -12.52 19.89 -4.22
N LYS A 231 -13.79 19.94 -3.79
CA LYS A 231 -14.18 20.13 -2.38
C LYS A 231 -13.86 18.97 -1.44
N PHE A 232 -13.26 17.90 -1.95
CA PHE A 232 -12.92 16.69 -1.20
C PHE A 232 -11.42 16.59 -0.90
N ALA A 233 -10.63 17.60 -1.29
CA ALA A 233 -9.29 17.81 -0.77
C ALA A 233 -9.37 18.23 0.70
#